data_AF-A0A4Q3LI23-F1
#
_entry.id   AF-A0A4Q3LI23-F1
#
_cell.length_a   1.000
_cell.length_b   1.000
_cell.length_c   1.000
_cell.angle_alpha   90.00
_cell.angle_beta   90.00
_cell.angle_gamma   90.00
#
_symmetry.space_group_name_H-M   'P 1'
#
loop_
_entity.id
_entity.type
_entity.pdbx_description
1 polymer ?
#
loop_
_entity_poly.entity_id
_entity_poly.type
_entity_poly.pdbx_seq_one_letter_code
_entity_poly.pdbx_strand_id
1 'polypeptide(L)'
;MRIFISIASYCDPLLGFTVERAIRSAAAPAHLHFGVVDQSLAGTPHMVSLGAGARLSQVRMDAADARGPCWARALAMTLYDGEEWYLQLDSHMDFEAGWDERLVAQATALGAPHRPLAISTYPEAFRFEDGQPVHAPSLGGVLTQVVQAGCGFAPEHPVLTFVACPVAHATPVRAFHVGAGCLFAPGRITQAVPYDPWLYFHGEEQALALRLYTHGWDLFHMPGLPVRHLYNDAVSGAPPRPLHWDEEHEAARDVSWWTLEQRSRARLAALVAGEDLGIYGLGKVRSIADFAAFSGIDYAARTLAPAAFTPRAA
;
A
#
# COMPACT_ATOMS: atom_id res chain seq x y z
N MET A 1 -15.06 17.24 2.08
CA MET A 1 -14.11 16.28 1.46
C MET A 1 -12.69 16.61 1.91
N ARG A 2 -12.20 15.96 2.95
CA ARG A 2 -10.79 16.00 3.37
C ARG A 2 -10.14 14.62 3.14
N ILE A 3 -8.89 14.59 2.71
CA ILE A 3 -8.15 13.35 2.45
C ILE A 3 -6.90 13.32 3.33
N PHE A 4 -6.78 12.29 4.16
CA PHE A 4 -5.55 11.97 4.86
C PHE A 4 -4.66 11.13 3.95
N ILE A 5 -3.45 11.61 3.68
CA ILE A 5 -2.45 10.97 2.84
C ILE A 5 -1.35 10.41 3.75
N SER A 6 -1.32 9.10 3.90
CA SER A 6 -0.37 8.33 4.72
C SER A 6 0.84 7.94 3.88
N ILE A 7 2.02 8.45 4.24
CA ILE A 7 3.28 8.16 3.53
C ILE A 7 4.32 7.65 4.52
N ALA A 8 4.83 6.46 4.28
CA ALA A 8 6.03 5.94 4.93
C ALA A 8 7.22 6.08 3.96
N SER A 9 8.27 6.77 4.39
CA SER A 9 9.48 6.99 3.60
C SER A 9 10.69 6.43 4.34
N TYR A 10 11.58 5.76 3.59
CA TYR A 10 12.86 5.29 4.10
C TYR A 10 13.96 5.71 3.14
N CYS A 11 14.78 6.68 3.58
CA CYS A 11 15.89 7.26 2.82
C CYS A 11 15.54 7.61 1.36
N ASP A 12 14.28 7.96 1.08
CA ASP A 12 13.81 8.15 -0.29
C ASP A 12 13.96 9.61 -0.70
N PRO A 13 14.82 9.93 -1.69
CA PRO A 13 15.02 11.30 -2.14
C PRO A 13 13.77 11.89 -2.84
N LEU A 14 12.79 11.07 -3.22
CA LEU A 14 11.59 11.50 -3.92
C LEU A 14 10.41 11.81 -3.00
N LEU A 15 10.56 11.72 -1.67
CA LEU A 15 9.48 12.08 -0.74
C LEU A 15 8.95 13.50 -1.00
N GLY A 16 9.86 14.47 -1.11
CA GLY A 16 9.49 15.86 -1.40
C GLY A 16 8.81 16.01 -2.76
N PHE A 17 9.31 15.33 -3.79
CA PHE A 17 8.71 15.29 -5.12
C PHE A 17 7.27 14.76 -5.05
N THR A 18 7.05 13.61 -4.42
CA THR A 18 5.74 12.98 -4.30
C THR A 18 4.72 13.91 -3.64
N VAL A 19 5.10 14.57 -2.55
CA VAL A 19 4.21 15.51 -1.84
C VAL A 19 3.92 16.74 -2.69
N GLU A 20 4.92 17.31 -3.37
CA GLU A 20 4.71 18.45 -4.26
C GLU A 20 3.77 18.09 -5.42
N ARG A 21 3.96 16.91 -6.02
CA ARG A 21 3.13 16.42 -7.13
C ARG A 21 1.69 16.17 -6.67
N ALA A 22 1.49 15.58 -5.50
CA ALA A 22 0.16 15.39 -4.92
C ALA A 22 -0.56 16.75 -4.75
N ILE A 23 0.12 17.76 -4.19
CA ILE A 23 -0.46 19.10 -3.98
C ILE A 23 -0.76 19.79 -5.32
N ARG A 24 0.20 19.82 -6.24
CA ARG A 24 0.08 20.58 -7.50
C ARG A 24 -0.95 19.98 -8.46
N SER A 25 -1.12 18.67 -8.44
CA SER A 25 -2.07 17.96 -9.31
C SER A 25 -3.46 17.81 -8.67
N ALA A 26 -3.66 18.18 -7.40
CA ALA A 26 -4.98 18.11 -6.75
C ALA A 26 -5.91 19.23 -7.22
N ALA A 27 -7.20 18.93 -7.30
CA ALA A 27 -8.25 19.92 -7.52
C ALA A 27 -8.50 20.78 -6.27
N ALA A 28 -8.39 20.20 -5.07
CA ALA A 28 -8.60 20.89 -3.79
C ALA A 28 -7.41 20.68 -2.83
N PRO A 29 -6.22 21.24 -3.11
CA PRO A 29 -5.02 20.97 -2.30
C PRO A 29 -5.13 21.40 -0.83
N ALA A 30 -5.93 22.41 -0.51
CA ALA A 30 -6.18 22.85 0.86
C ALA A 30 -6.93 21.82 1.72
N HIS A 31 -7.50 20.77 1.10
CA HIS A 31 -8.20 19.68 1.78
C HIS A 31 -7.31 18.46 2.06
N LEU A 32 -6.03 18.53 1.69
CA LEU A 32 -5.08 17.45 1.89
C LEU A 32 -4.41 17.57 3.26
N HIS A 33 -4.34 16.46 3.98
CA HIS A 33 -3.55 16.32 5.19
C HIS A 33 -2.54 15.19 5.01
N PHE A 34 -1.26 15.52 4.97
CA PHE A 34 -0.17 14.56 4.84
C PHE A 34 0.28 14.10 6.23
N GLY A 35 0.15 12.80 6.50
CA GLY A 35 0.79 12.11 7.62
C GLY A 35 2.05 11.42 7.11
N VAL A 36 3.22 11.97 7.43
CA VAL A 36 4.50 11.51 6.90
C VAL A 36 5.35 10.91 8.01
N VAL A 37 5.79 9.66 7.81
CA VAL A 37 6.85 9.05 8.62
C VAL A 37 8.13 9.05 7.78
N ASP A 38 9.05 9.95 8.12
CA ASP A 38 10.29 10.20 7.40
C ASP A 38 11.47 9.59 8.16
N GLN A 39 11.96 8.46 7.64
CA GLN A 39 13.10 7.70 8.17
C GLN A 39 14.34 8.00 7.32
N SER A 40 14.82 9.24 7.39
CA SER A 40 15.97 9.72 6.65
C SER A 40 17.22 9.80 7.52
N LEU A 41 18.39 9.75 6.89
CA LEU A 41 19.67 9.94 7.58
C LEU A 41 19.74 11.32 8.25
N ALA A 42 20.47 11.39 9.35
CA ALA A 42 20.75 12.66 10.02
C ALA A 42 21.34 13.70 9.05
N GLY A 43 20.78 14.91 9.05
CA GLY A 43 21.20 16.00 8.17
C GLY A 43 20.46 16.10 6.83
N THR A 44 19.64 15.11 6.46
CA THR A 44 18.78 15.23 5.27
C THR A 44 17.78 16.38 5.44
N PRO A 45 17.68 17.31 4.47
CA PRO A 45 16.68 18.38 4.50
C PRO A 45 15.27 17.79 4.62
N HIS A 46 14.46 18.40 5.48
CA HIS A 46 13.11 17.92 5.75
C HIS A 46 12.08 18.98 5.36
N MET A 47 10.86 18.51 5.12
CA MET A 47 9.72 19.36 4.84
C MET A 47 9.30 20.10 6.12
N VAL A 48 9.31 21.43 6.06
CA VAL A 48 8.90 22.27 7.21
C VAL A 48 7.46 22.76 7.05
N SER A 49 7.01 22.98 5.82
CA SER A 49 5.65 23.41 5.50
C SER A 49 5.26 22.96 4.09
N LEU A 50 3.96 22.95 3.83
CA LEU A 50 3.39 22.62 2.53
C LEU A 50 2.75 23.85 1.90
N GLY A 51 2.73 23.88 0.57
CA GLY A 51 2.04 24.92 -0.19
C GLY A 51 0.53 24.74 -0.20
N ALA A 52 -0.17 25.75 -0.72
CA ALA A 52 -1.59 25.69 -1.08
C ALA A 52 -2.58 25.31 0.05
N GLY A 53 -2.20 25.54 1.31
CA GLY A 53 -3.05 25.28 2.49
C GLY A 53 -3.11 23.81 2.92
N ALA A 54 -2.31 22.92 2.31
CA ALA A 54 -2.22 21.54 2.74
C ALA A 54 -1.63 21.44 4.17
N ARG A 55 -2.13 20.47 4.95
CA ARG A 55 -1.66 20.20 6.32
C ARG A 55 -0.55 19.15 6.31
N LEU A 56 0.41 19.28 7.22
CA LEU A 56 1.46 18.30 7.47
C LEU A 56 1.48 17.90 8.94
N SER A 57 1.39 16.60 9.20
CA SER A 57 1.79 15.96 10.45
C SER A 57 2.95 15.04 10.13
N GLN A 58 4.08 15.20 10.81
CA GLN A 58 5.30 14.46 10.49
C GLN A 58 5.93 13.83 11.73
N VAL A 59 6.31 12.57 11.61
CA VAL A 59 7.22 11.89 12.55
C VAL A 59 8.55 11.68 11.82
N ARG A 60 9.64 12.08 12.47
CA ARG A 60 11.00 11.92 11.95
C ARG A 60 11.82 11.06 12.89
N MET A 61 12.68 10.24 12.31
CA MET A 61 13.61 9.38 13.05
C MET A 61 14.80 9.03 12.17
N ASP A 62 15.86 8.55 12.81
CA ASP A 62 17.04 8.06 12.09
C ASP A 62 16.71 6.76 11.32
N ALA A 63 17.38 6.55 10.19
CA ALA A 63 17.22 5.35 9.40
C ALA A 63 17.61 4.07 10.18
N ALA A 64 18.54 4.17 11.13
CA ALA A 64 18.94 3.06 12.00
C ALA A 64 17.80 2.60 12.94
N ASP A 65 16.89 3.50 13.30
CA ASP A 65 15.74 3.22 14.17
C ASP A 65 14.54 2.62 13.41
N ALA A 66 14.59 2.63 12.07
CA ALA A 66 13.50 2.18 11.21
C ALA A 66 13.21 0.68 11.38
N ARG A 67 11.94 0.31 11.55
CA ARG A 67 11.51 -1.10 11.76
C ARG A 67 10.75 -1.71 10.58
N GLY A 68 10.89 -1.11 9.40
CA GLY A 68 10.25 -1.55 8.17
C GLY A 68 8.98 -0.77 7.83
N PRO A 69 8.43 -0.95 6.61
CA PRO A 69 7.33 -0.13 6.12
C PRO A 69 6.03 -0.36 6.88
N CYS A 70 5.73 -1.57 7.37
CA CYS A 70 4.51 -1.83 8.13
C CYS A 70 4.46 -1.03 9.43
N TRP A 71 5.58 -0.99 10.16
CA TRP A 71 5.70 -0.20 11.38
C TRP A 71 5.57 1.30 11.10
N ALA A 72 6.23 1.79 10.05
CA ALA A 72 6.10 3.19 9.63
C ALA A 72 4.67 3.54 9.16
N ARG A 73 3.98 2.65 8.44
CA ARG A 73 2.57 2.82 8.04
C ARG A 73 1.63 2.79 9.24
N ALA A 74 1.90 1.95 10.24
CA ALA A 74 1.16 1.94 11.50
C ALA A 74 1.32 3.27 12.25
N LEU A 75 2.55 3.81 12.33
CA LEU A 75 2.80 5.14 12.89
C LEU A 75 2.09 6.24 12.09
N ALA A 76 2.15 6.19 10.75
CA ALA A 76 1.48 7.18 9.90
C ALA A 76 -0.04 7.18 10.16
N MET A 77 -0.67 6.01 10.31
CA MET A 77 -2.09 5.94 10.70
C MET A 77 -2.42 6.62 12.03
N THR A 78 -1.47 6.74 12.97
CA THR A 78 -1.71 7.47 14.23
C THR A 78 -1.84 8.99 14.05
N LEU A 79 -1.41 9.53 12.90
CA LEU A 79 -1.50 10.96 12.56
C LEU A 79 -2.84 11.33 11.92
N TYR A 80 -3.71 10.35 11.68
CA TYR A 80 -5.07 10.57 11.17
C TYR A 80 -5.91 11.40 12.16
N ASP A 81 -6.60 12.42 11.65
CA ASP A 81 -7.30 13.45 12.42
C ASP A 81 -8.77 13.59 11.99
N GLY A 82 -9.38 12.45 11.65
CA GLY A 82 -10.80 12.36 11.30
C GLY A 82 -11.14 12.83 9.88
N GLU A 83 -10.20 12.76 8.94
CA GLU A 83 -10.46 13.01 7.52
C GLU A 83 -11.50 12.03 6.95
N GLU A 84 -12.30 12.48 5.98
CA GLU A 84 -13.36 11.64 5.39
C GLU A 84 -12.78 10.45 4.61
N TRP A 85 -11.59 10.63 4.04
CA TRP A 85 -10.91 9.67 3.18
C TRP A 85 -9.48 9.42 3.65
N TYR A 86 -9.00 8.20 3.41
CA TYR A 86 -7.65 7.74 3.66
C TYR A 86 -7.01 7.30 2.33
N LEU A 87 -5.79 7.77 2.08
CA LEU A 87 -4.96 7.37 0.96
C LEU A 87 -3.58 6.95 1.48
N GLN A 88 -3.23 5.68 1.34
CA GLN A 88 -1.86 5.21 1.58
C GLN A 88 -1.06 5.23 0.30
N LEU A 89 0.18 5.72 0.39
CA LEU A 89 1.12 5.79 -0.73
C LEU A 89 2.53 5.37 -0.32
N ASP A 90 3.29 4.92 -1.32
CA ASP A 90 4.74 4.95 -1.26
C ASP A 90 5.27 6.39 -1.44
N SER A 91 6.57 6.60 -1.21
CA SER A 91 7.21 7.92 -1.23
C SER A 91 7.74 8.38 -2.60
N HIS A 92 7.48 7.65 -3.67
CA HIS A 92 7.94 7.92 -5.05
C HIS A 92 6.78 7.77 -6.05
N MET A 93 5.79 8.64 -5.92
CA MET A 93 4.54 8.62 -6.68
C MET A 93 4.40 9.89 -7.54
N ASP A 94 3.67 9.74 -8.64
CA ASP A 94 3.21 10.87 -9.44
C ASP A 94 1.69 10.81 -9.65
N PHE A 95 1.07 11.93 -10.01
CA PHE A 95 -0.37 12.13 -10.00
C PHE A 95 -0.86 12.82 -11.27
N GLU A 96 -1.98 12.31 -11.79
CA GLU A 96 -2.74 13.00 -12.83
C GLU A 96 -3.47 14.22 -12.25
N ALA A 97 -3.82 15.19 -13.11
CA ALA A 97 -4.58 16.36 -12.68
C ALA A 97 -5.98 15.96 -12.15
N GLY A 98 -6.39 16.57 -11.03
CA GLY A 98 -7.65 16.29 -10.34
C GLY A 98 -7.71 14.89 -9.72
N TRP A 99 -6.58 14.31 -9.33
CA TRP A 99 -6.52 12.93 -8.80
C TRP A 99 -7.42 12.72 -7.57
N ASP A 100 -7.52 13.72 -6.70
CA ASP A 100 -8.23 13.70 -5.43
C ASP A 100 -9.74 13.56 -5.63
N GLU A 101 -10.34 14.42 -6.45
CA GLU A 101 -11.75 14.33 -6.82
C GLU A 101 -12.05 13.05 -7.59
N ARG A 102 -11.14 12.61 -8.46
CA ARG A 102 -11.32 11.37 -9.24
C ARG A 102 -11.34 10.12 -8.35
N LEU A 103 -10.42 10.00 -7.38
CA LEU A 103 -10.41 8.88 -6.44
C LEU A 103 -11.69 8.86 -5.59
N VAL A 104 -12.11 10.03 -5.10
CA VAL A 104 -13.35 10.15 -4.31
C VAL A 104 -14.57 9.79 -5.16
N ALA A 105 -14.66 10.27 -6.40
CA ALA A 105 -15.75 9.92 -7.31
C ALA A 105 -15.80 8.42 -7.61
N GLN A 106 -14.64 7.80 -7.86
CA GLN A 106 -14.52 6.35 -8.07
C GLN A 106 -15.00 5.55 -6.86
N ALA A 107 -14.55 5.90 -5.65
CA ALA A 107 -15.00 5.22 -4.43
C ALA A 107 -16.49 5.44 -4.17
N THR A 108 -16.98 6.66 -4.40
CA THR A 108 -18.40 7.02 -4.21
C THR A 108 -19.30 6.24 -5.16
N ALA A 109 -18.89 6.06 -6.41
CA ALA A 109 -19.62 5.25 -7.39
C ALA A 109 -19.75 3.77 -6.97
N LEU A 110 -18.82 3.26 -6.14
CA LEU A 110 -18.90 1.91 -5.54
C LEU A 110 -19.75 1.86 -4.26
N GLY A 111 -20.19 3.01 -3.75
CA GLY A 111 -21.03 3.16 -2.57
C GLY A 111 -20.27 3.55 -1.30
N ALA A 112 -19.00 3.96 -1.39
CA ALA A 112 -18.32 4.64 -0.29
C ALA A 112 -18.90 6.07 -0.09
N PRO A 113 -18.78 6.69 1.09
CA PRO A 113 -18.21 6.11 2.30
C PRO A 113 -19.20 5.21 3.05
N HIS A 114 -20.45 5.03 2.62
CA HIS A 114 -21.43 4.23 3.37
C HIS A 114 -21.09 2.74 3.45
N ARG A 115 -20.52 2.17 2.37
CA ARG A 115 -20.05 0.78 2.34
C ARG A 115 -18.59 0.67 2.81
N PRO A 116 -18.23 -0.38 3.58
CA PRO A 116 -16.82 -0.70 3.86
C PRO A 116 -16.17 -1.26 2.59
N LEU A 117 -15.43 -0.42 1.88
CA LEU A 117 -14.68 -0.83 0.69
C LEU A 117 -13.38 -0.06 0.57
N ALA A 118 -12.42 -0.63 -0.14
CA ALA A 118 -11.17 0.01 -0.48
C ALA A 118 -10.79 -0.26 -1.94
N ILE A 119 -10.20 0.76 -2.57
CA ILE A 119 -9.61 0.70 -3.90
C ILE A 119 -8.11 0.52 -3.73
N SER A 120 -7.52 -0.46 -4.41
CA SER A 120 -6.08 -0.69 -4.36
C SER A 120 -5.59 -1.35 -5.64
N THR A 121 -4.33 -1.14 -5.98
CA THR A 121 -3.63 -1.81 -7.09
C THR A 121 -2.13 -1.60 -6.95
N TYR A 122 -1.36 -2.25 -7.82
CA TYR A 122 -0.06 -1.77 -8.26
C TYR A 122 -0.30 -0.72 -9.36
N PRO A 123 0.00 0.58 -9.14
CA PRO A 123 -0.32 1.62 -10.11
C PRO A 123 0.46 1.49 -11.43
N GLU A 124 0.01 2.16 -12.48
CA GLU A 124 0.81 2.23 -13.71
C GLU A 124 2.12 3.00 -13.47
N ALA A 125 3.14 2.64 -14.23
CA ALA A 125 4.48 3.19 -14.05
C ALA A 125 4.59 4.65 -14.54
N PHE A 126 5.43 5.44 -13.88
CA PHE A 126 6.12 6.57 -14.51
C PHE A 126 7.63 6.35 -14.40
N ARG A 127 8.40 7.09 -15.18
CA ARG A 127 9.87 7.08 -15.19
C ARG A 127 10.42 8.49 -15.29
N PHE A 128 11.68 8.68 -14.95
CA PHE A 128 12.40 9.92 -15.23
C PHE A 128 13.13 9.84 -16.56
N GLU A 129 12.83 10.78 -17.45
CA GLU A 129 13.57 11.03 -18.69
C GLU A 129 14.11 12.45 -18.62
N ASP A 130 15.44 12.63 -18.74
CA ASP A 130 16.12 13.92 -18.63
C ASP A 130 15.72 14.73 -17.38
N GLY A 131 15.53 14.03 -16.25
CA GLY A 131 15.13 14.62 -14.97
C GLY A 131 13.66 15.05 -14.89
N GLN A 132 12.84 14.73 -15.88
CA GLN A 132 11.40 15.01 -15.89
C GLN A 132 10.59 13.72 -15.72
N PRO A 133 9.49 13.75 -14.94
CA PRO A 133 8.59 12.60 -14.83
C PRO A 133 7.80 12.43 -16.12
N VAL A 134 7.88 11.23 -16.71
CA VAL A 134 7.16 10.81 -17.91
C VAL A 134 6.35 9.57 -17.59
N HIS A 135 5.04 9.63 -17.81
CA HIS A 135 4.15 8.48 -17.59
C HIS A 135 4.40 7.43 -18.66
N ALA A 136 4.50 6.16 -18.25
CA ALA A 136 4.50 5.07 -19.21
C ALA A 136 3.16 5.05 -19.97
N PRO A 137 3.12 4.55 -21.22
CA PRO A 137 1.87 4.35 -21.93
C PRO A 137 0.91 3.51 -21.07
N SER A 138 -0.33 3.98 -20.93
CA SER A 138 -1.34 3.24 -20.17
C SER A 138 -1.55 1.87 -20.81
N LEU A 139 -1.61 0.85 -19.96
CA LEU A 139 -1.91 -0.52 -20.37
C LEU A 139 -3.39 -0.69 -20.74
N GLY A 140 -4.22 0.29 -20.36
CA GLY A 140 -5.66 0.26 -20.55
C GLY A 140 -6.35 -0.75 -19.63
N GLY A 141 -7.64 -0.54 -19.40
CA GLY A 141 -8.44 -1.42 -18.56
C GLY A 141 -8.07 -1.39 -17.08
N VAL A 142 -8.05 -2.56 -16.43
CA VAL A 142 -7.84 -2.71 -14.98
C VAL A 142 -6.56 -3.48 -14.71
N LEU A 143 -5.69 -2.95 -13.85
CA LEU A 143 -4.56 -3.70 -13.30
C LEU A 143 -5.05 -4.57 -12.15
N THR A 144 -5.29 -5.84 -12.44
CA THR A 144 -5.66 -6.82 -11.41
C THR A 144 -4.43 -7.43 -10.76
N GLN A 145 -4.58 -8.02 -9.57
CA GLN A 145 -3.48 -8.71 -8.88
C GLN A 145 -3.79 -10.20 -8.75
N VAL A 146 -2.84 -11.03 -9.14
CA VAL A 146 -2.91 -12.50 -9.06
C VAL A 146 -1.63 -13.05 -8.46
N VAL A 147 -1.68 -14.28 -7.97
CA VAL A 147 -0.48 -14.99 -7.54
C VAL A 147 0.43 -15.20 -8.75
N GLN A 148 1.73 -14.95 -8.58
CA GLN A 148 2.72 -15.15 -9.64
C GLN A 148 2.74 -16.61 -10.08
N ALA A 149 2.78 -16.84 -11.39
CA ALA A 149 2.87 -18.19 -11.95
C ALA A 149 4.10 -18.94 -11.38
N GLY A 150 3.88 -20.19 -10.95
CA GLY A 150 4.92 -21.02 -10.33
C GLY A 150 5.19 -20.73 -8.85
N CYS A 151 4.55 -19.71 -8.26
CA CYS A 151 4.60 -19.47 -6.83
C CYS A 151 3.77 -20.52 -6.08
N GLY A 152 4.23 -20.87 -4.87
CA GLY A 152 3.56 -21.80 -3.97
C GLY A 152 3.98 -21.53 -2.53
N PHE A 153 3.28 -22.15 -1.58
CA PHE A 153 3.62 -22.01 -0.18
C PHE A 153 4.94 -22.70 0.15
N ALA A 154 5.83 -21.97 0.84
CA ALA A 154 6.99 -22.57 1.46
C ALA A 154 6.58 -23.40 2.69
N PRO A 155 7.31 -24.48 3.05
CA PRO A 155 7.08 -25.19 4.30
C PRO A 155 7.18 -24.29 5.54
N GLU A 156 8.05 -23.28 5.50
CA GLU A 156 8.39 -22.46 6.66
C GLU A 156 7.44 -21.28 6.85
N HIS A 157 6.79 -20.79 5.78
CA HIS A 157 5.95 -19.59 5.86
C HIS A 157 4.87 -19.50 4.76
N PRO A 158 3.76 -18.78 5.01
CA PRO A 158 2.65 -18.66 4.07
C PRO A 158 2.77 -17.49 3.06
N VAL A 159 3.92 -16.81 2.99
CA VAL A 159 4.12 -15.68 2.05
C VAL A 159 4.03 -16.18 0.59
N LEU A 160 3.30 -15.44 -0.23
CA LEU A 160 3.13 -15.63 -1.67
C LEU A 160 3.53 -14.36 -2.42
N THR A 161 4.01 -14.51 -3.65
CA THR A 161 4.31 -13.38 -4.53
C THR A 161 3.13 -13.10 -5.44
N PHE A 162 2.78 -11.83 -5.59
CA PHE A 162 1.72 -11.35 -6.46
C PHE A 162 2.28 -10.47 -7.57
N VAL A 163 1.59 -10.44 -8.71
CA VAL A 163 1.95 -9.62 -9.87
C VAL A 163 0.73 -8.88 -10.39
N ALA A 164 0.97 -7.71 -11.02
CA ALA A 164 -0.06 -7.04 -11.78
C ALA A 164 -0.35 -7.82 -13.08
N CYS A 165 -1.62 -8.07 -13.35
CA CYS A 165 -2.12 -8.65 -14.58
C CYS A 165 -3.13 -7.67 -15.21
N PRO A 166 -2.77 -7.00 -16.31
CA PRO A 166 -3.68 -6.11 -17.02
C PRO A 166 -4.86 -6.89 -17.62
N VAL A 167 -6.06 -6.36 -17.44
CA VAL A 167 -7.29 -6.92 -18.00
C VAL A 167 -8.00 -5.82 -18.77
N ALA A 168 -8.35 -6.09 -20.03
CA ALA A 168 -9.13 -5.17 -20.86
C ALA A 168 -10.59 -5.09 -20.38
N HIS A 169 -10.81 -4.38 -19.27
CA HIS A 169 -12.11 -4.23 -18.61
C HIS A 169 -12.40 -2.75 -18.32
N ALA A 170 -13.63 -2.30 -18.59
CA ALA A 170 -14.00 -0.88 -18.48
C ALA A 170 -14.64 -0.50 -17.13
N THR A 171 -14.93 -1.49 -16.28
CA THR A 171 -15.57 -1.27 -14.97
C THR A 171 -14.70 -1.83 -13.83
N PRO A 172 -14.97 -1.44 -12.57
CA PRO A 172 -14.26 -1.96 -11.42
C PRO A 172 -14.32 -3.49 -11.31
N VAL A 173 -13.23 -4.09 -10.84
CA VAL A 173 -13.11 -5.54 -10.63
C VAL A 173 -12.95 -5.82 -9.14
N ARG A 174 -13.69 -6.81 -8.61
CA ARG A 174 -13.49 -7.26 -7.22
C ARG A 174 -12.10 -7.88 -7.06
N ALA A 175 -11.39 -7.42 -6.05
CA ALA A 175 -10.03 -7.81 -5.73
C ALA A 175 -9.99 -8.72 -4.49
N PHE A 176 -8.94 -9.54 -4.40
CA PHE A 176 -8.61 -10.33 -3.22
C PHE A 176 -7.21 -10.03 -2.68
N HIS A 177 -6.51 -9.10 -3.31
CA HIS A 177 -5.18 -8.66 -2.92
C HIS A 177 -5.12 -7.13 -2.84
N VAL A 178 -4.13 -6.62 -2.13
CA VAL A 178 -3.88 -5.19 -1.92
C VAL A 178 -2.50 -4.86 -2.49
N GLY A 179 -2.38 -3.76 -3.23
CA GLY A 179 -1.09 -3.12 -3.44
C GLY A 179 -0.85 -2.09 -2.36
N ALA A 180 0.03 -2.36 -1.40
CA ALA A 180 0.16 -1.51 -0.22
C ALA A 180 0.76 -0.13 -0.53
N GLY A 181 1.42 0.05 -1.67
CA GLY A 181 1.85 1.35 -2.18
C GLY A 181 0.72 2.24 -2.71
N CYS A 182 -0.52 1.73 -2.80
CA CYS A 182 -1.71 2.49 -3.19
C CYS A 182 -2.99 1.87 -2.61
N LEU A 183 -3.52 2.45 -1.54
CA LEU A 183 -4.78 2.03 -0.91
C LEU A 183 -5.66 3.25 -0.60
N PHE A 184 -6.81 3.36 -1.24
CA PHE A 184 -7.77 4.44 -1.04
C PHE A 184 -9.08 3.91 -0.43
N ALA A 185 -9.55 4.53 0.65
CA ALA A 185 -10.72 4.07 1.38
C ALA A 185 -11.35 5.20 2.21
N PRO A 186 -12.56 5.02 2.76
CA PRO A 186 -13.07 5.89 3.82
C PRO A 186 -12.11 5.97 5.01
N GLY A 187 -11.95 7.16 5.59
CA GLY A 187 -10.98 7.46 6.66
C GLY A 187 -11.05 6.50 7.84
N ARG A 188 -12.25 6.02 8.18
CA ARG A 188 -12.48 5.04 9.25
C ARG A 188 -11.73 3.70 9.08
N ILE A 189 -11.12 3.42 7.92
CA ILE A 189 -10.27 2.24 7.72
C ILE A 189 -9.14 2.18 8.75
N THR A 190 -8.59 3.34 9.16
CA THR A 190 -7.49 3.45 10.12
C THR A 190 -7.85 2.87 11.49
N GLN A 191 -9.11 2.95 11.87
CA GLN A 191 -9.65 2.42 13.12
C GLN A 191 -10.23 1.02 12.94
N ALA A 192 -10.84 0.74 11.78
CA ALA A 192 -11.49 -0.53 11.50
C ALA A 192 -10.48 -1.67 11.27
N VAL A 193 -9.38 -1.39 10.58
CA VAL A 193 -8.31 -2.34 10.24
C VAL A 193 -6.96 -1.61 10.35
N PRO A 194 -6.45 -1.35 11.57
CA PRO A 194 -5.18 -0.65 11.76
C PRO A 194 -4.02 -1.46 11.18
N TYR A 195 -3.01 -0.80 10.61
CA TYR A 195 -1.81 -1.48 10.12
C TYR A 195 -1.11 -2.25 11.24
N ASP A 196 -0.70 -3.50 10.98
CA ASP A 196 0.00 -4.32 11.98
C ASP A 196 1.49 -3.93 12.04
N PRO A 197 1.97 -3.29 13.13
CA PRO A 197 3.36 -2.83 13.23
C PRO A 197 4.37 -3.98 13.41
N TRP A 198 3.90 -5.21 13.62
CA TRP A 198 4.74 -6.40 13.81
C TRP A 198 5.02 -7.18 12.52
N LEU A 199 4.38 -6.76 11.41
CA LEU A 199 4.78 -7.18 10.07
C LEU A 199 5.97 -6.35 9.59
N TYR A 200 6.66 -6.82 8.54
CA TYR A 200 7.83 -6.14 7.98
C TYR A 200 7.62 -5.71 6.52
N PHE A 201 8.01 -6.52 5.53
CA PHE A 201 7.87 -6.19 4.10
C PHE A 201 7.08 -7.26 3.34
N HIS A 202 7.51 -8.53 3.37
CA HIS A 202 6.76 -9.55 2.63
C HIS A 202 5.59 -10.09 3.44
N GLY A 203 4.48 -10.33 2.73
CA GLY A 203 3.25 -10.88 3.31
C GLY A 203 2.32 -9.85 3.95
N GLU A 204 2.72 -8.58 4.06
CA GLU A 204 1.85 -7.55 4.64
C GLU A 204 0.62 -7.24 3.80
N GLU A 205 0.76 -7.26 2.48
CA GLU A 205 -0.37 -7.14 1.55
C GLU A 205 -1.38 -8.28 1.73
N GLN A 206 -0.89 -9.51 1.93
CA GLN A 206 -1.73 -10.68 2.21
C GLN A 206 -2.45 -10.53 3.55
N ALA A 207 -1.73 -10.11 4.60
CA ALA A 207 -2.29 -9.89 5.92
C ALA A 207 -3.38 -8.82 5.90
N LEU A 208 -3.12 -7.69 5.23
CA LEU A 208 -4.07 -6.58 5.13
C LEU A 208 -5.30 -6.98 4.30
N ALA A 209 -5.12 -7.70 3.18
CA ALA A 209 -6.23 -8.19 2.38
C ALA A 209 -7.13 -9.17 3.15
N LEU A 210 -6.54 -10.13 3.88
CA LEU A 210 -7.26 -11.07 4.74
C LEU A 210 -8.03 -10.35 5.85
N ARG A 211 -7.40 -9.38 6.51
CA ARG A 211 -8.04 -8.62 7.60
C ARG A 211 -9.17 -7.74 7.07
N LEU A 212 -8.97 -7.01 5.98
CA LEU A 212 -10.04 -6.26 5.32
C LEU A 212 -11.20 -7.19 4.95
N TYR A 213 -10.90 -8.31 4.30
CA TYR A 213 -11.92 -9.27 3.91
C TYR A 213 -12.72 -9.79 5.12
N THR A 214 -12.04 -10.31 6.14
CA THR A 214 -12.70 -10.90 7.32
C THR A 214 -13.43 -9.86 8.19
N HIS A 215 -13.05 -8.58 8.12
CA HIS A 215 -13.79 -7.44 8.70
C HIS A 215 -14.95 -6.92 7.83
N GLY A 216 -15.23 -7.55 6.69
CA GLY A 216 -16.37 -7.19 5.83
C GLY A 216 -16.10 -6.08 4.81
N TRP A 217 -14.83 -5.74 4.55
CA TRP A 217 -14.45 -4.76 3.53
C TRP A 217 -14.29 -5.37 2.14
N ASP A 218 -14.94 -4.79 1.14
CA ASP A 218 -14.75 -5.19 -0.26
C ASP A 218 -13.54 -4.49 -0.88
N LEU A 219 -12.70 -5.23 -1.61
CA LEU A 219 -11.56 -4.67 -2.34
C LEU A 219 -11.90 -4.56 -3.82
N PHE A 220 -11.45 -3.47 -4.45
CA PHE A 220 -11.62 -3.24 -5.89
C PHE A 220 -10.34 -2.77 -6.56
N HIS A 221 -10.07 -3.33 -7.74
CA HIS A 221 -9.16 -2.77 -8.73
C HIS A 221 -9.95 -1.90 -9.70
N MET A 222 -9.44 -0.72 -10.02
CA MET A 222 -10.16 0.29 -10.79
C MET A 222 -9.48 0.52 -12.15
N PRO A 223 -10.26 0.75 -13.22
CA PRO A 223 -9.70 1.29 -14.44
C PRO A 223 -9.35 2.78 -14.26
N GLY A 224 -8.24 3.22 -14.85
CA GLY A 224 -7.86 4.63 -14.92
C GLY A 224 -7.61 5.29 -13.54
N LEU A 225 -6.89 4.61 -12.66
CA LEU A 225 -6.46 5.20 -11.39
C LEU A 225 -5.51 6.39 -11.63
N PRO A 226 -5.77 7.57 -11.04
CA PRO A 226 -5.05 8.80 -11.34
C PRO A 226 -3.70 8.92 -10.60
N VAL A 227 -3.06 7.79 -10.30
CA VAL A 227 -1.79 7.71 -9.58
C VAL A 227 -0.81 6.84 -10.36
N ARG A 228 0.48 7.17 -10.25
CA ARG A 228 1.58 6.47 -10.89
C ARG A 228 2.65 6.13 -9.88
N HIS A 229 3.34 5.02 -10.11
CA HIS A 229 4.42 4.54 -9.25
C HIS A 229 5.76 4.54 -10.01
N LEU A 230 6.85 4.92 -9.35
CA LEU A 230 8.19 4.76 -9.89
C LEU A 230 8.74 3.39 -9.51
N TYR A 231 8.62 2.42 -10.41
CA TYR A 231 9.20 1.10 -10.19
C TYR A 231 10.72 1.16 -10.29
N ASN A 232 11.42 0.51 -9.36
CA ASN A 232 12.88 0.50 -9.34
C ASN A 232 13.44 -0.54 -10.33
N ASP A 233 13.40 -0.20 -11.61
CA ASP A 233 14.00 -0.98 -12.70
C ASP A 233 15.07 -0.17 -13.46
N ALA A 234 15.82 -0.86 -14.32
CA ALA A 234 16.96 -0.26 -15.05
C ALA A 234 16.58 0.87 -16.01
N VAL A 235 15.29 1.02 -16.37
CA VAL A 235 14.81 2.03 -17.33
C VAL A 235 13.99 3.14 -16.67
N SER A 236 13.76 3.03 -15.36
CA SER A 236 12.94 3.97 -14.58
C SER A 236 13.58 5.35 -14.40
N GLY A 237 14.90 5.46 -14.52
CA GLY A 237 15.63 6.68 -14.13
C GLY A 237 15.52 6.98 -12.63
N ALA A 238 15.16 6.00 -11.80
CA ALA A 238 15.05 6.19 -10.36
C ALA A 238 16.40 6.60 -9.75
N PRO A 239 16.43 7.66 -8.92
CA PRO A 239 17.65 8.03 -8.22
C PRO A 239 18.08 6.90 -7.26
N PRO A 240 19.39 6.68 -7.07
CA PRO A 240 19.86 5.71 -6.10
C PRO A 240 19.39 6.11 -4.70
N ARG A 241 18.96 5.13 -3.92
CA ARG A 241 18.57 5.31 -2.53
C ARG A 241 18.98 4.10 -1.71
N PRO A 242 19.34 4.29 -0.44
CA PRO A 242 19.56 3.17 0.45
C PRO A 242 18.31 2.31 0.65
N LEU A 243 18.52 1.02 0.79
CA LEU A 243 17.53 0.01 1.10
C LEU A 243 17.76 -0.54 2.50
N HIS A 244 16.73 -1.13 3.09
CA HIS A 244 16.82 -1.70 4.44
C HIS A 244 17.86 -2.84 4.53
N TRP A 245 18.15 -3.50 3.41
CA TRP A 245 19.06 -4.64 3.31
C TRP A 245 20.43 -4.28 2.76
N ASP A 246 20.74 -2.99 2.58
CA ASP A 246 22.07 -2.55 2.22
C ASP A 246 23.02 -2.76 3.40
N GLU A 247 24.23 -3.26 3.14
CA GLU A 247 25.18 -3.68 4.18
C GLU A 247 25.49 -2.59 5.20
N GLU A 248 25.68 -1.35 4.76
CA GLU A 248 25.97 -0.20 5.63
C GLU A 248 24.80 0.10 6.58
N HIS A 249 23.58 0.06 6.08
CA HIS A 249 22.38 0.30 6.87
C HIS A 249 22.07 -0.88 7.80
N GLU A 250 22.36 -2.11 7.37
CA GLU A 250 22.22 -3.30 8.21
C GLU A 250 23.21 -3.28 9.38
N ALA A 251 24.46 -2.86 9.13
CA ALA A 251 25.49 -2.78 10.17
C ALA A 251 25.19 -1.74 11.26
N ALA A 252 24.39 -0.71 10.93
CA ALA A 252 24.00 0.34 11.86
C ALA A 252 22.79 -0.02 12.74
N ARG A 253 22.12 -1.14 12.50
CA ARG A 253 20.89 -1.54 13.21
C ARG A 253 21.18 -2.46 14.40
N ASP A 254 20.45 -2.24 15.48
CA ASP A 254 20.43 -3.15 16.63
C ASP A 254 19.79 -4.51 16.30
N VAL A 255 18.80 -4.50 15.39
CA VAL A 255 18.07 -5.70 14.96
C VAL A 255 18.12 -5.79 13.45
N SER A 256 18.70 -6.88 12.95
CA SER A 256 18.83 -7.15 11.52
C SER A 256 17.48 -7.15 10.81
N TRP A 257 17.41 -6.61 9.59
CA TRP A 257 16.17 -6.62 8.80
C TRP A 257 15.64 -8.05 8.63
N TRP A 258 16.55 -9.02 8.48
CA TRP A 258 16.19 -10.42 8.34
C TRP A 258 15.52 -10.99 9.60
N THR A 259 15.94 -10.56 10.79
CA THR A 259 15.26 -10.95 12.03
C THR A 259 13.82 -10.41 12.06
N LEU A 260 13.61 -9.18 11.62
CA LEU A 260 12.27 -8.58 11.53
C LEU A 260 11.41 -9.28 10.48
N GLU A 261 11.98 -9.63 9.33
CA GLU A 261 11.31 -10.37 8.26
C GLU A 261 10.90 -11.79 8.72
N GLN A 262 11.77 -12.50 9.45
CA GLN A 262 11.43 -13.81 10.01
C GLN A 262 10.32 -13.72 11.06
N ARG A 263 10.29 -12.67 11.88
CA ARG A 263 9.16 -12.37 12.79
C ARG A 263 7.88 -12.07 12.00
N SER A 264 7.97 -11.30 10.91
CA SER A 264 6.84 -11.01 10.02
C SER A 264 6.25 -12.28 9.39
N ARG A 265 7.10 -13.20 8.95
CA ARG A 265 6.67 -14.50 8.40
C ARG A 265 5.94 -15.36 9.43
N ALA A 266 6.47 -15.44 10.66
CA ALA A 266 5.79 -16.10 11.77
C ALA A 266 4.48 -15.39 12.14
N ARG A 267 4.45 -14.06 12.08
CA ARG A 267 3.28 -13.23 12.34
C ARG A 267 2.15 -13.49 11.33
N LEU A 268 2.47 -13.58 10.04
CA LEU A 268 1.51 -13.97 9.01
C LEU A 268 1.02 -15.42 9.22
N ALA A 269 1.91 -16.34 9.60
CA ALA A 269 1.53 -17.71 9.92
C ALA A 269 0.52 -17.79 11.08
N ALA A 270 0.76 -17.03 12.16
CA ALA A 270 -0.17 -16.92 13.28
C ALA A 270 -1.51 -16.32 12.88
N LEU A 271 -1.51 -15.29 12.01
CA LEU A 271 -2.73 -14.65 11.50
C LEU A 271 -3.59 -15.65 10.71
N VAL A 272 -2.98 -16.39 9.78
CA VAL A 272 -3.73 -17.35 8.95
C VAL A 272 -4.15 -18.60 9.71
N ALA A 273 -3.45 -18.93 10.81
CA ALA A 273 -3.86 -19.96 11.76
C ALA A 273 -5.02 -19.51 12.68
N GLY A 274 -5.41 -18.23 12.63
CA GLY A 274 -6.50 -17.69 13.45
C GLY A 274 -6.12 -17.51 14.93
N GLU A 275 -4.83 -17.36 15.23
CA GLU A 275 -4.37 -17.03 16.58
C GLU A 275 -4.93 -15.67 17.05
N ASP A 276 -5.04 -15.48 18.36
CA ASP A 276 -5.47 -14.20 18.91
C ASP A 276 -4.34 -13.16 18.81
N LEU A 277 -4.51 -12.26 17.86
CA LEU A 277 -3.59 -11.17 17.57
C LEU A 277 -4.15 -9.81 18.01
N GLY A 278 -5.18 -9.80 18.86
CA GLY A 278 -5.87 -8.60 19.30
C GLY A 278 -6.51 -7.84 18.14
N ILE A 279 -6.32 -6.51 18.12
CA ILE A 279 -6.82 -5.63 17.06
C ILE A 279 -6.22 -5.92 15.67
N TYR A 280 -5.15 -6.72 15.63
CA TYR A 280 -4.46 -7.11 14.41
C TYR A 280 -4.87 -8.51 13.91
N GLY A 281 -5.84 -9.16 14.57
CA GLY A 281 -6.36 -10.45 14.15
C GLY A 281 -7.33 -10.39 12.96
N LEU A 282 -7.86 -11.56 12.61
CA LEU A 282 -8.93 -11.70 11.63
C LEU A 282 -10.27 -11.18 12.19
N GLY A 283 -11.10 -10.65 11.30
CA GLY A 283 -12.47 -10.27 11.61
C GLY A 283 -13.43 -11.46 11.67
N LYS A 284 -14.68 -11.19 12.01
CA LYS A 284 -15.73 -12.21 12.20
C LYS A 284 -16.89 -12.09 11.20
N VAL A 285 -16.81 -11.18 10.22
CA VAL A 285 -17.89 -10.92 9.25
C VAL A 285 -17.86 -11.94 8.12
N ARG A 286 -16.66 -12.30 7.65
CA ARG A 286 -16.42 -13.36 6.66
C ARG A 286 -15.29 -14.25 7.15
N SER A 287 -15.32 -15.54 6.82
CA SER A 287 -14.31 -16.51 7.27
C SER A 287 -13.11 -16.59 6.32
N ILE A 288 -12.00 -17.18 6.80
CA ILE A 288 -10.86 -17.50 5.92
C ILE A 288 -11.21 -18.57 4.88
N ALA A 289 -12.18 -19.45 5.18
CA ALA A 289 -12.70 -20.42 4.22
C ALA A 289 -13.48 -19.73 3.09
N ASP A 290 -14.27 -18.69 3.41
CA ASP A 290 -14.91 -17.85 2.40
C ASP A 290 -13.86 -17.12 1.55
N PHE A 291 -12.77 -16.65 2.17
CA PHE A 291 -11.65 -16.07 1.43
C PHE A 291 -10.99 -17.08 0.49
N ALA A 292 -10.80 -18.33 0.91
CA ALA A 292 -10.24 -19.39 0.08
C ALA A 292 -11.16 -19.72 -1.10
N ALA A 293 -12.46 -19.87 -0.87
CA ALA A 293 -13.45 -20.07 -1.93
C ALA A 293 -13.51 -18.88 -2.90
N PHE A 294 -13.37 -17.67 -2.36
CA PHE A 294 -13.35 -16.44 -3.13
C PHE A 294 -12.07 -16.36 -3.98
N SER A 295 -10.89 -16.42 -3.38
CA SER A 295 -9.57 -16.11 -3.98
C SER A 295 -8.89 -17.30 -4.66
N GLY A 296 -9.25 -18.53 -4.31
CA GLY A 296 -8.48 -19.71 -4.64
C GLY A 296 -7.25 -19.92 -3.77
N ILE A 297 -7.03 -19.12 -2.72
CA ILE A 297 -5.89 -19.24 -1.80
C ILE A 297 -6.38 -19.83 -0.48
N ASP A 298 -6.11 -21.12 -0.26
CA ASP A 298 -6.39 -21.78 1.01
C ASP A 298 -5.14 -21.80 1.88
N TYR A 299 -5.05 -20.88 2.83
CA TYR A 299 -3.93 -20.80 3.77
C TYR A 299 -3.91 -21.95 4.78
N ALA A 300 -5.06 -22.52 5.12
CA ALA A 300 -5.16 -23.60 6.10
C ALA A 300 -4.65 -24.92 5.48
N ALA A 301 -5.12 -25.23 4.27
CA ALA A 301 -4.65 -26.39 3.51
C ALA A 301 -3.31 -26.15 2.80
N ARG A 302 -2.84 -24.89 2.73
CA ARG A 302 -1.70 -24.44 1.92
C ARG A 302 -1.82 -24.90 0.47
N THR A 303 -2.97 -24.63 -0.14
CA THR A 303 -3.24 -24.95 -1.56
C THR A 303 -3.64 -23.72 -2.35
N LEU A 304 -3.34 -23.76 -3.65
CA LEU A 304 -3.67 -22.70 -4.61
C LEU A 304 -4.52 -23.30 -5.74
N ALA A 305 -5.76 -22.85 -5.87
CA ALA A 305 -6.65 -23.21 -6.96
C ALA A 305 -6.37 -22.33 -8.20
N PRO A 306 -6.81 -22.73 -9.41
CA PRO A 306 -6.62 -21.93 -10.63
C PRO A 306 -7.09 -20.47 -10.53
N ALA A 307 -8.11 -20.21 -9.71
CA ALA A 307 -8.63 -18.86 -9.46
C ALA A 307 -7.61 -17.90 -8.83
N ALA A 308 -6.60 -18.40 -8.10
CA ALA A 308 -5.55 -17.58 -7.51
C ALA A 308 -4.60 -16.96 -8.56
N PHE A 309 -4.49 -17.61 -9.72
CA PHE A 309 -3.59 -17.23 -10.82
C PHE A 309 -4.31 -16.51 -11.97
N THR A 310 -5.64 -16.46 -11.93
CA THR A 310 -6.45 -15.96 -13.05
C THR A 310 -7.05 -14.61 -12.70
N PRO A 311 -6.84 -13.57 -13.53
CA PRO A 311 -7.44 -12.28 -13.29
C PRO A 311 -8.98 -12.38 -13.42
N ARG A 312 -9.71 -11.69 -12.54
CA ARG A 312 -11.17 -11.73 -12.58
C ARG A 312 -11.69 -10.74 -13.62
N ALA A 313 -12.19 -11.25 -14.74
CA ALA A 313 -13.00 -10.47 -15.66
C ALA A 313 -14.45 -10.95 -15.52
N ALA A 314 -15.25 -10.17 -14.76
CA ALA A 314 -16.65 -10.42 -14.40
C ALA A 314 -16.93 -11.68 -13.55
#